data_AF-A0A6H0KPL6-F1
#
_entry.id   AF-A0A6H0KPL6-F1
#
_cell.length_a   1.000
_cell.length_b   1.000
_cell.length_c   1.000
_cell.angle_alpha   90.00
_cell.angle_beta   90.00
_cell.angle_gamma   90.00
#
_symmetry.space_group_name_H-M   'P 1'
#
loop_
_entity.id
_entity.type
_entity.pdbx_description
1 polymer ?
#
loop_
_entity_poly.entity_id
_entity_poly.type
_entity_poly.pdbx_seq_one_letter_code
_entity_poly.pdbx_strand_id
1 'polypeptide(L)'
;MLSAQHYYPFFIYSVLLLSIVQCISLQSTSQYALLSTRKGIGGMVVYCIAFIILVGLRPVSYHFGDTVSYAHMYYGYQRGTTLCDPESSEWLFNGMMSRASHVMNVQYFFLIIEFFYIVPMLWACMRLVSKNGSIAMLFCLGAFSFFSYGVNGIRNGMACSLILLALSFVLGTKKEKIIAGVLCFCAYNIHHSTALPILCMIIAYVYRNTRMVMYFWLFSIVVSLVAGGIVENFFSGLGFDDRLNGYINSHQYDDSFSSTGFRWDFLLYSVMPIWLGWYVIFKKKIVSQNYQLLLNTYILCNAFWVMLIRSSFSNRFAYLSWFMYPLVLAYPLLTLPIWKDQGKKTGMILMAHVLFTYFMWLIKG
;
A
#
# COMPACT_ATOMS: atom_id res chain seq x y z
N MET A 1 6.92 19.96 19.37
CA MET A 1 6.36 19.10 18.30
C MET A 1 5.65 19.99 17.29
N LEU A 2 5.69 19.64 16.00
CA LEU A 2 4.92 20.36 14.97
C LEU A 2 3.42 20.33 15.34
N SER A 3 2.67 21.37 14.98
CA SER A 3 1.20 21.30 15.08
C SER A 3 0.68 20.25 14.08
N ALA A 4 -0.34 19.48 14.48
CA ALA A 4 -0.84 18.31 13.76
C ALA A 4 -1.15 18.59 12.27
N GLN A 5 -1.70 19.77 11.96
CA GLN A 5 -2.03 20.20 10.60
C GLN A 5 -0.82 20.30 9.65
N HIS A 6 0.41 20.48 10.18
CA HIS A 6 1.60 20.70 9.37
C HIS A 6 2.36 19.40 9.03
N TYR A 7 1.96 18.26 9.59
CA TYR A 7 2.65 16.99 9.34
C TYR A 7 2.56 16.53 7.88
N TYR A 8 1.34 16.52 7.32
CA TYR A 8 1.16 16.13 5.91
C TYR A 8 1.80 17.11 4.93
N PRO A 9 1.61 18.46 5.07
CA PRO A 9 2.34 19.43 4.24
C PRO A 9 3.86 19.24 4.28
N PHE A 10 4.45 19.10 5.48
CA PHE A 10 5.88 18.87 5.63
C PHE A 10 6.33 17.60 4.90
N PHE A 11 5.58 16.52 5.09
CA PHE A 11 5.83 15.25 4.41
C PHE A 11 5.78 15.40 2.89
N ILE A 12 4.68 15.90 2.32
CA ILE A 12 4.49 15.94 0.87
C ILE A 12 5.49 16.87 0.19
N TYR A 13 5.82 18.02 0.78
CA TYR A 13 6.85 18.91 0.24
C TYR A 13 8.24 18.26 0.26
N SER A 14 8.59 17.53 1.33
CA SER A 14 9.86 16.82 1.40
C SER A 14 9.96 15.71 0.34
N VAL A 15 8.89 14.93 0.12
CA VAL A 15 8.84 13.90 -0.92
C VAL A 15 8.90 14.50 -2.32
N LEU A 16 8.20 15.61 -2.54
CA LEU A 16 8.24 16.34 -3.82
C LEU A 16 9.66 16.83 -4.12
N LEU A 17 10.33 17.45 -3.16
CA LEU A 17 11.72 17.89 -3.31
C LEU A 17 12.66 16.73 -3.64
N LEU A 18 12.58 15.63 -2.88
CA LEU A 18 13.38 14.43 -3.15
C LEU A 18 13.11 13.85 -4.54
N SER A 19 11.85 13.89 -4.99
CA SER A 19 11.45 13.42 -6.31
C SER A 19 11.98 14.30 -7.43
N ILE A 20 11.99 15.62 -7.26
CA ILE A 20 12.59 16.59 -8.21
C ILE A 20 14.10 16.32 -8.33
N VAL A 21 14.80 16.22 -7.20
CA VAL A 21 16.24 15.91 -7.17
C VAL A 21 16.51 14.58 -7.87
N GLN A 22 15.69 13.56 -7.59
CA GLN A 22 15.85 12.25 -8.21
C GLN A 22 15.55 12.26 -9.71
N CYS A 23 14.58 13.04 -10.16
CA CYS A 23 14.24 13.22 -11.57
C CYS A 23 15.38 13.88 -12.34
N ILE A 24 15.95 14.98 -11.81
CA ILE A 24 17.11 15.67 -12.41
C ILE A 24 18.30 14.72 -12.48
N SER A 25 18.59 13.99 -11.39
CA SER A 25 19.68 13.00 -11.35
C SER A 25 19.51 11.88 -12.39
N LEU A 26 18.28 11.47 -12.68
CA LEU A 26 18.00 10.39 -13.64
C LEU A 26 17.99 10.85 -15.10
N GLN A 27 17.85 12.15 -15.37
CA GLN A 27 17.68 12.67 -16.72
C GLN A 27 18.85 12.32 -17.67
N SER A 28 20.08 12.31 -17.14
CA SER A 28 21.30 11.93 -17.87
C SER A 28 21.73 10.48 -17.65
N THR A 29 21.01 9.71 -16.83
CA THR A 29 21.37 8.33 -16.52
C THR A 29 20.96 7.40 -17.67
N SER A 30 21.94 6.72 -18.28
CA SER A 30 21.70 5.72 -19.32
C SER A 30 21.00 4.47 -18.74
N GLN A 31 20.36 3.68 -19.61
CA GLN A 31 19.78 2.39 -19.20
C GLN A 31 20.80 1.48 -18.51
N TYR A 32 22.00 1.33 -19.08
CA TYR A 32 23.03 0.48 -18.53
C TYR A 32 23.47 0.94 -17.13
N ALA A 33 23.70 2.24 -16.95
CA ALA A 33 24.10 2.80 -15.65
C ALA A 33 23.01 2.62 -14.59
N LEU A 34 21.74 2.82 -14.96
CA LEU A 34 20.61 2.62 -14.05
C LEU A 34 20.52 1.17 -13.56
N LEU A 35 20.71 0.20 -14.45
CA LEU A 35 20.48 -1.21 -14.14
C LEU A 35 21.70 -1.93 -13.53
N SER A 36 22.91 -1.43 -13.78
CA SER A 36 24.15 -2.06 -13.30
C SER A 36 24.67 -1.46 -11.98
N THR A 37 24.58 -0.14 -11.83
CA THR A 37 25.15 0.60 -10.71
C THR A 37 24.23 0.55 -9.49
N ARG A 38 24.76 0.11 -8.35
CA ARG A 38 24.04 0.17 -7.07
C ARG A 38 24.12 1.60 -6.53
N LYS A 39 22.97 2.23 -6.30
CA LYS A 39 22.89 3.52 -5.61
C LYS A 39 23.00 3.34 -4.10
N GLY A 40 23.56 4.34 -3.42
CA GLY A 40 23.61 4.41 -1.97
C GLY A 40 22.21 4.45 -1.36
N ILE A 41 22.07 3.79 -0.20
CA ILE A 41 20.78 3.70 0.53
C ILE A 41 20.73 4.58 1.78
N GLY A 42 21.88 5.08 2.26
CA GLY A 42 22.01 5.74 3.55
C GLY A 42 21.05 6.91 3.73
N GLY A 43 20.97 7.82 2.75
CA GLY A 43 20.06 8.97 2.83
C GLY A 43 18.59 8.57 2.92
N MET A 44 18.17 7.51 2.22
CA MET A 44 16.79 7.01 2.29
C MET A 44 16.51 6.31 3.61
N VAL A 45 17.48 5.57 4.17
CA VAL A 45 17.37 4.96 5.51
C VAL A 45 17.20 6.04 6.57
N VAL A 46 18.03 7.10 6.53
CA VAL A 46 17.92 8.24 7.45
C VAL A 46 16.55 8.92 7.32
N TYR A 47 16.07 9.14 6.09
CA TYR A 47 14.73 9.69 5.87
C TYR A 47 13.63 8.80 6.47
N CYS A 48 13.70 7.48 6.27
CA CYS A 48 12.74 6.54 6.84
C CYS A 48 12.76 6.56 8.38
N ILE A 49 13.95 6.61 9.01
CA ILE A 49 14.08 6.72 10.46
C ILE A 49 13.47 8.05 10.94
N ALA A 50 13.77 9.15 10.26
CA ALA A 50 13.21 10.46 10.58
C ALA A 50 11.68 10.45 10.45
N PHE A 51 11.12 9.81 9.42
CA PHE A 51 9.68 9.65 9.25
C PHE A 51 9.06 8.84 10.38
N ILE A 52 9.65 7.67 10.72
CA ILE A 52 9.18 6.81 11.83
C ILE A 52 9.13 7.61 13.13
N ILE A 53 10.21 8.33 13.46
CA ILE A 53 10.27 9.13 14.70
C ILE A 53 9.26 10.27 14.66
N LEU A 54 9.23 11.03 13.57
CA LEU A 54 8.38 12.21 13.46
C LEU A 54 6.90 11.82 13.54
N VAL A 55 6.46 10.92 12.67
CA VAL A 55 5.05 10.50 12.56
C VAL A 55 4.66 9.56 13.68
N GLY A 56 5.57 8.73 14.19
CA GLY A 56 5.32 7.85 15.33
C GLY A 56 5.08 8.63 16.62
N LEU A 57 5.84 9.70 16.86
CA LEU A 57 5.68 10.57 18.02
C LEU A 57 4.67 11.71 17.80
N ARG A 58 3.76 11.58 16.82
CA ARG A 58 2.73 12.57 16.54
C ARG A 58 1.79 12.81 17.74
N PRO A 59 1.22 14.02 17.88
CA PRO A 59 0.14 14.25 18.85
C PRO A 59 -1.13 13.49 18.45
N VAL A 60 -1.97 13.14 19.43
CA VAL A 60 -3.30 12.57 19.15
C VAL A 60 -4.19 13.70 18.64
N SER A 61 -4.64 13.60 17.39
CA SER A 61 -5.44 14.63 16.73
C SER A 61 -6.31 14.06 15.61
N TYR A 62 -7.48 14.66 15.39
CA TYR A 62 -8.41 14.27 14.31
C TYR A 62 -7.82 14.46 12.91
N HIS A 63 -6.80 15.32 12.75
CA HIS A 63 -6.04 15.46 11.49
C HIS A 63 -5.39 14.14 11.04
N PHE A 64 -5.26 13.17 11.93
CA PHE A 64 -4.69 11.85 11.69
C PHE A 64 -5.75 10.76 11.52
N GLY A 65 -7.02 11.09 11.30
CA GLY A 65 -8.09 10.11 11.08
C GLY A 65 -8.28 9.17 12.28
N ASP A 66 -8.31 7.85 12.03
CA ASP A 66 -8.58 6.83 13.06
C ASP A 66 -7.53 6.80 14.20
N THR A 67 -6.40 7.55 14.12
CA THR A 67 -5.45 7.71 15.24
C THR A 67 -6.14 8.06 16.56
N VAL A 68 -7.19 8.90 16.53
CA VAL A 68 -7.96 9.27 17.74
C VAL A 68 -8.68 8.06 18.32
N SER A 69 -9.33 7.26 17.47
CA SER A 69 -10.05 6.05 17.86
C SER A 69 -9.10 5.00 18.45
N TYR A 70 -7.93 4.81 17.85
CA TYR A 70 -6.91 3.90 18.41
C TYR A 70 -6.34 4.41 19.72
N ALA A 71 -6.13 5.72 19.87
CA ALA A 71 -5.67 6.30 21.14
C ALA A 71 -6.73 6.14 22.24
N HIS A 72 -8.02 6.34 21.91
CA HIS A 72 -9.10 6.11 22.86
C HIS A 72 -9.13 4.66 23.35
N MET A 73 -9.03 3.69 22.45
CA MET A 73 -8.94 2.27 22.79
C MET A 73 -7.70 1.96 23.65
N TYR A 74 -6.55 2.53 23.30
CA TYR A 74 -5.31 2.41 24.06
C TYR A 74 -5.45 2.88 25.51
N TYR A 75 -6.04 4.06 25.71
CA TYR A 75 -6.30 4.60 27.05
C TYR A 75 -7.37 3.80 27.81
N GLY A 76 -8.26 3.11 27.11
CA GLY A 76 -9.21 2.18 27.69
C GLY A 76 -8.51 0.97 28.32
N TYR A 77 -7.56 0.37 27.60
CA TYR A 77 -6.71 -0.70 28.14
C TYR A 77 -5.86 -0.22 29.31
N GLN A 78 -5.23 0.95 29.18
CA GLN A 78 -4.38 1.52 30.23
C GLN A 78 -5.16 1.78 31.55
N ARG A 79 -6.43 2.20 31.45
CA ARG A 79 -7.30 2.46 32.61
C ARG A 79 -8.08 1.22 33.09
N GLY A 80 -7.98 0.09 32.38
CA GLY A 80 -8.75 -1.13 32.68
C GLY A 80 -10.24 -1.02 32.35
N THR A 81 -10.69 0.00 31.62
CA THR A 81 -12.10 0.17 31.20
C THR A 81 -12.41 -0.60 29.91
N THR A 82 -11.39 -1.14 29.25
CA THR A 82 -11.50 -2.01 28.09
C THR A 82 -10.64 -3.23 28.35
N LEU A 83 -11.20 -4.42 28.17
CA LEU A 83 -10.48 -5.68 28.33
C LEU A 83 -10.07 -6.21 26.95
N CYS A 84 -8.86 -6.78 26.89
CA CYS A 84 -8.41 -7.42 25.66
C CYS A 84 -9.24 -8.68 25.46
N ASP A 85 -10.03 -8.71 24.39
CA ASP A 85 -10.77 -9.89 23.99
C ASP A 85 -9.80 -10.92 23.36
N PRO A 86 -9.55 -12.07 24.01
CA PRO A 86 -8.66 -13.11 23.48
C PRO A 86 -9.25 -13.82 22.27
N GLU A 87 -10.57 -13.78 22.09
CA GLU A 87 -11.29 -14.39 20.97
C GLU A 87 -11.44 -13.41 19.79
N SER A 88 -10.93 -12.20 19.93
CA SER A 88 -10.93 -11.20 18.87
C SER A 88 -10.22 -11.76 17.64
N SER A 89 -10.89 -11.66 16.49
CA SER A 89 -10.34 -12.09 15.22
C SER A 89 -8.98 -11.43 14.91
N GLU A 90 -8.76 -10.17 15.31
CA GLU A 90 -7.50 -9.43 15.18
C GLU A 90 -6.66 -9.44 16.48
N TRP A 91 -6.60 -10.59 17.15
CA TRP A 91 -5.94 -10.76 18.46
C TRP A 91 -4.48 -10.29 18.48
N LEU A 92 -3.73 -10.40 17.39
CA LEU A 92 -2.31 -10.03 17.37
C LEU A 92 -2.15 -8.52 17.52
N PHE A 93 -2.97 -7.72 16.83
CA PHE A 93 -2.94 -6.27 16.96
C PHE A 93 -3.48 -5.82 18.33
N ASN A 94 -4.63 -6.37 18.75
CA ASN A 94 -5.25 -6.00 20.02
C ASN A 94 -4.39 -6.39 21.22
N GLY A 95 -3.79 -7.59 21.19
CA GLY A 95 -2.85 -8.05 22.21
C GLY A 95 -1.57 -7.21 22.24
N MET A 96 -1.04 -6.80 21.08
CA MET A 96 0.12 -5.90 21.02
C MET A 96 -0.21 -4.52 21.62
N MET A 97 -1.40 -3.98 21.31
CA MET A 97 -1.87 -2.71 21.87
C MET A 97 -2.09 -2.78 23.39
N SER A 98 -2.81 -3.80 23.86
CA SER A 98 -3.09 -4.00 25.29
C SER A 98 -1.80 -4.14 26.08
N ARG A 99 -0.85 -4.98 25.65
CA ARG A 99 0.45 -5.13 26.33
C ARG A 99 1.25 -3.83 26.33
N ALA A 100 1.29 -3.11 25.22
CA ALA A 100 1.97 -1.81 25.13
C ALA A 100 1.36 -0.80 26.12
N SER A 101 0.03 -0.79 26.27
CA SER A 101 -0.68 0.14 27.16
C SER A 101 -0.28 0.07 28.62
N HIS A 102 0.26 -1.07 29.07
CA HIS A 102 0.73 -1.26 30.43
C HIS A 102 2.19 -0.82 30.65
N VAL A 103 2.98 -0.63 29.58
CA VAL A 103 4.42 -0.39 29.68
C VAL A 103 4.89 0.91 29.04
N MET A 104 4.10 1.53 28.16
CA MET A 104 4.46 2.75 27.45
C MET A 104 3.27 3.66 27.17
N ASN A 105 3.53 4.93 26.85
CA ASN A 105 2.49 5.84 26.38
C ASN A 105 2.06 5.53 24.94
N VAL A 106 0.95 6.12 24.51
CA VAL A 106 0.38 5.88 23.17
C VAL A 106 1.32 6.31 22.03
N GLN A 107 2.15 7.33 22.23
CA GLN A 107 3.08 7.81 21.21
C GLN A 107 4.19 6.79 20.92
N TYR A 108 4.73 6.11 21.94
CA TYR A 108 5.68 5.02 21.74
C TYR A 108 5.02 3.80 21.07
N PHE A 109 3.74 3.54 21.35
CA PHE A 109 2.99 2.53 20.60
C PHE A 109 2.86 2.90 19.12
N PHE A 110 2.49 4.16 18.79
CA PHE A 110 2.45 4.61 17.40
C PHE A 110 3.82 4.57 16.72
N LEU A 111 4.91 4.83 17.45
CA LEU A 111 6.27 4.64 16.95
C LEU A 111 6.55 3.19 16.52
N ILE A 112 6.08 2.20 17.29
CA ILE A 112 6.17 0.78 16.94
C ILE A 112 5.34 0.49 15.68
N ILE A 113 4.14 1.05 15.58
CA ILE A 113 3.30 0.89 14.39
C ILE A 113 3.99 1.45 13.14
N GLU A 114 4.56 2.66 13.20
CA GLU A 114 5.32 3.22 12.07
C GLU A 114 6.56 2.39 11.73
N PHE A 115 7.24 1.83 12.74
CA PHE A 115 8.37 0.93 12.50
C PHE A 115 7.93 -0.29 11.68
N PHE A 116 6.86 -0.97 12.07
CA PHE A 116 6.33 -2.12 11.33
C PHE A 116 5.65 -1.74 10.01
N TYR A 117 5.26 -0.49 9.82
CA TYR A 117 4.80 0.00 8.53
C TYR A 117 5.98 0.22 7.55
N ILE A 118 7.01 0.94 7.98
CA ILE A 118 8.07 1.42 7.08
C ILE A 118 9.18 0.38 6.86
N VAL A 119 9.61 -0.33 7.90
CA VAL A 119 10.78 -1.23 7.80
C VAL A 119 10.54 -2.41 6.86
N PRO A 120 9.41 -3.16 6.96
CA PRO A 120 9.13 -4.24 6.02
C PRO A 120 9.01 -3.76 4.57
N MET A 121 8.43 -2.57 4.36
CA MET A 121 8.32 -1.95 3.04
C MET A 121 9.69 -1.60 2.46
N LEU A 122 10.55 -0.95 3.25
CA LEU A 122 11.93 -0.63 2.85
C LEU A 122 12.71 -1.90 2.51
N TRP A 123 12.57 -2.95 3.32
CA TRP A 123 13.22 -4.23 3.08
C TRP A 123 12.72 -4.88 1.78
N ALA A 124 11.41 -4.87 1.52
CA ALA A 124 10.85 -5.35 0.25
C ALA A 124 11.45 -4.61 -0.95
N CYS A 125 11.58 -3.28 -0.88
CA CYS A 125 12.21 -2.45 -1.91
C CYS A 125 13.68 -2.83 -2.14
N MET A 126 14.47 -3.01 -1.08
CA MET A 126 15.88 -3.40 -1.19
C MET A 126 16.07 -4.80 -1.75
N ARG A 127 15.11 -5.69 -1.49
CA ARG A 127 15.18 -7.08 -1.94
C ARG A 127 14.75 -7.21 -3.40
N LEU A 128 13.64 -6.60 -3.78
CA LEU A 128 13.09 -6.68 -5.14
C LEU A 128 13.85 -5.78 -6.13
N VAL A 129 14.37 -4.64 -5.68
CA VAL A 129 15.03 -3.62 -6.52
C VAL A 129 16.45 -3.33 -6.00
N SER A 130 17.28 -4.36 -5.88
CA SER A 130 18.57 -4.34 -5.16
C SER A 130 19.64 -3.33 -5.64
N LYS A 131 19.46 -2.76 -6.83
CA LYS A 131 20.34 -1.71 -7.40
C LYS A 131 19.84 -0.30 -7.12
N ASN A 132 18.53 -0.11 -7.05
CA ASN A 132 17.88 1.20 -6.93
C ASN A 132 16.79 1.19 -5.84
N GLY A 133 16.98 0.43 -4.77
CA GLY A 133 15.96 0.25 -3.74
C GLY A 133 15.57 1.57 -3.07
N SER A 134 16.48 2.56 -3.02
CA SER A 134 16.18 3.90 -2.52
C SER A 134 15.16 4.62 -3.42
N ILE A 135 15.29 4.51 -4.75
CA ILE A 135 14.30 5.07 -5.68
C ILE A 135 12.98 4.32 -5.57
N ALA A 136 13.01 2.99 -5.43
CA ALA A 136 11.79 2.20 -5.22
C ALA A 136 11.05 2.62 -3.93
N MET A 137 11.79 2.86 -2.84
CA MET A 137 11.20 3.41 -1.61
C MET A 137 10.61 4.81 -1.84
N LEU A 138 11.26 5.67 -2.65
CA LEU A 138 10.72 6.99 -2.98
C LEU A 138 9.41 6.90 -3.77
N PHE A 139 9.24 5.91 -4.65
CA PHE A 139 7.93 5.61 -5.25
C PHE A 139 6.89 5.25 -4.18
N CYS A 140 7.25 4.44 -3.17
CA CYS A 140 6.36 4.11 -2.07
C CYS A 140 5.97 5.34 -1.25
N LEU A 141 6.93 6.19 -0.87
CA LEU A 141 6.70 7.45 -0.17
C LEU A 141 5.80 8.40 -0.98
N GLY A 142 5.99 8.46 -2.30
CA GLY A 142 5.19 9.28 -3.21
C GLY A 142 3.77 8.76 -3.47
N ALA A 143 3.42 7.58 -2.96
CA ALA A 143 2.12 6.97 -3.24
C ALA A 143 0.99 7.71 -2.53
N PHE A 144 -0.14 7.82 -3.23
CA PHE A 144 -1.29 8.61 -2.79
C PHE A 144 -1.79 8.23 -1.39
N SER A 145 -1.79 6.94 -1.06
CA SER A 145 -2.27 6.44 0.23
C SER A 145 -1.19 6.32 1.31
N PHE A 146 0.08 6.63 0.99
CA PHE A 146 1.21 6.31 1.86
C PHE A 146 1.06 6.92 3.26
N PHE A 147 0.77 8.23 3.34
CA PHE A 147 0.64 8.89 4.64
C PHE A 147 -0.61 8.42 5.40
N SER A 148 -1.72 8.24 4.69
CA SER A 148 -2.98 7.76 5.28
C SER A 148 -2.84 6.36 5.90
N TYR A 149 -1.98 5.50 5.36
CA TYR A 149 -1.68 4.20 5.97
C TYR A 149 -0.92 4.29 7.29
N GLY A 150 -0.10 5.32 7.50
CA GLY A 150 0.61 5.53 8.76
C GLY A 150 -0.30 6.07 9.87
N VAL A 151 -1.27 6.92 9.51
CA VAL A 151 -2.04 7.68 10.52
C VAL A 151 -3.51 7.30 10.64
N ASN A 152 -4.21 7.04 9.53
CA ASN A 152 -5.63 6.73 9.52
C ASN A 152 -5.83 5.20 9.50
N GLY A 153 -5.38 4.52 8.44
CA GLY A 153 -5.49 3.07 8.30
C GLY A 153 -4.37 2.28 8.97
N ILE A 154 -4.00 2.56 10.22
CA ILE A 154 -2.72 2.12 10.81
C ILE A 154 -2.53 0.59 10.82
N ARG A 155 -3.59 -0.17 11.14
CA ARG A 155 -3.60 -1.65 11.04
C ARG A 155 -3.37 -2.12 9.61
N ASN A 156 -4.06 -1.48 8.66
CA ASN A 156 -3.99 -1.82 7.25
C ASN A 156 -2.58 -1.52 6.69
N GLY A 157 -2.00 -0.36 7.01
CA GLY A 157 -0.64 0.00 6.62
C GLY A 157 0.39 -1.01 7.13
N MET A 158 0.33 -1.33 8.43
CA MET A 158 1.20 -2.32 9.08
C MET A 158 1.05 -3.73 8.48
N ALA A 159 -0.18 -4.20 8.24
CA ALA A 159 -0.37 -5.52 7.67
C ALA A 159 0.07 -5.58 6.20
N CYS A 160 -0.27 -4.55 5.40
CA CYS A 160 0.11 -4.47 4.00
C CYS A 160 1.63 -4.41 3.77
N SER A 161 2.40 -3.73 4.65
CA SER A 161 3.86 -3.71 4.56
C SER A 161 4.47 -5.09 4.78
N LEU A 162 3.90 -5.90 5.69
CA LEU A 162 4.29 -7.29 5.88
C LEU A 162 3.96 -8.14 4.64
N ILE A 163 2.83 -7.90 3.98
CA ILE A 163 2.49 -8.56 2.71
C ILE A 163 3.47 -8.17 1.59
N LEU A 164 3.89 -6.90 1.49
CA LEU A 164 4.94 -6.51 0.52
C LEU A 164 6.24 -7.26 0.77
N LEU A 165 6.62 -7.41 2.03
CA LEU A 165 7.81 -8.18 2.38
C LEU A 165 7.62 -9.67 2.03
N ALA A 166 6.45 -10.26 2.32
CA ALA A 166 6.14 -11.64 1.96
C ALA A 166 6.24 -11.88 0.43
N LEU A 167 5.70 -10.96 -0.38
CA LEU A 167 5.81 -10.98 -1.84
C LEU A 167 7.27 -11.02 -2.33
N SER A 168 8.18 -10.35 -1.63
CA SER A 168 9.60 -10.37 -1.97
C SER A 168 10.29 -11.73 -1.70
N PHE A 169 9.70 -12.59 -0.87
CA PHE A 169 10.26 -13.88 -0.47
C PHE A 169 9.60 -15.09 -1.14
N VAL A 170 8.36 -14.98 -1.61
CA VAL A 170 7.55 -16.14 -2.04
C VAL A 170 8.11 -16.90 -3.26
N LEU A 171 8.87 -16.25 -4.14
CA LEU A 171 9.55 -16.90 -5.27
C LEU A 171 10.93 -17.48 -4.91
N GLY A 172 11.38 -17.31 -3.67
CA GLY A 172 12.69 -17.74 -3.20
C GLY A 172 12.80 -19.22 -2.82
N THR A 173 13.82 -19.51 -2.03
CA THR A 173 14.11 -20.83 -1.45
C THR A 173 13.01 -21.32 -0.50
N LYS A 174 13.05 -22.59 -0.08
CA LYS A 174 12.10 -23.14 0.90
C LYS A 174 12.06 -22.33 2.20
N LYS A 175 13.22 -21.89 2.71
CA LYS A 175 13.32 -21.04 3.90
C LYS A 175 12.62 -19.70 3.70
N GLU A 176 12.82 -19.09 2.55
CA GLU A 176 12.19 -17.81 2.21
C GLU A 176 10.67 -17.93 2.05
N LYS A 177 10.17 -19.04 1.51
CA LYS A 177 8.73 -19.32 1.48
C LYS A 177 8.13 -19.48 2.87
N ILE A 178 8.85 -20.09 3.80
CA ILE A 178 8.42 -20.17 5.21
C ILE A 178 8.35 -18.77 5.82
N ILE A 179 9.35 -17.92 5.57
CA ILE A 179 9.32 -16.51 6.00
C ILE A 179 8.10 -15.80 5.42
N ALA A 180 7.81 -15.96 4.12
CA ALA A 180 6.63 -15.38 3.50
C ALA A 180 5.33 -15.88 4.17
N GLY A 181 5.22 -17.17 4.46
CA GLY A 181 4.07 -17.75 5.16
C GLY A 181 3.86 -17.16 6.56
N VAL A 182 4.93 -17.02 7.35
CA VAL A 182 4.88 -16.39 8.69
C VAL A 182 4.46 -14.92 8.59
N LEU A 183 5.01 -14.17 7.62
CA LEU A 183 4.64 -12.78 7.40
C LEU A 183 3.15 -12.64 7.02
N CYS A 184 2.64 -13.51 6.13
CA CYS A 184 1.22 -13.54 5.78
C CYS A 184 0.33 -13.89 6.98
N PHE A 185 0.74 -14.87 7.80
CA PHE A 185 0.02 -15.21 9.03
C PHE A 185 -0.05 -14.03 9.99
N CYS A 186 1.07 -13.34 10.24
CA CYS A 186 1.09 -12.15 11.08
C CYS A 186 0.23 -11.02 10.49
N ALA A 187 0.33 -10.76 9.18
CA ALA A 187 -0.46 -9.73 8.52
C ALA A 187 -1.97 -9.97 8.65
N TYR A 188 -2.42 -11.21 8.44
CA TYR A 188 -3.83 -11.61 8.59
C TYR A 188 -4.36 -11.37 10.00
N ASN A 189 -3.58 -11.73 11.04
CA ASN A 189 -3.97 -11.54 12.44
C ASN A 189 -3.82 -10.08 12.92
N ILE A 190 -3.12 -9.22 12.17
CA ILE A 190 -3.11 -7.76 12.39
C ILE A 190 -4.32 -7.10 11.72
N HIS A 191 -4.64 -7.55 10.51
CA HIS A 191 -5.75 -7.03 9.74
C HIS A 191 -6.35 -8.07 8.79
N HIS A 192 -7.58 -8.53 9.08
CA HIS A 192 -8.22 -9.64 8.37
C HIS A 192 -8.41 -9.42 6.87
N SER A 193 -8.64 -8.17 6.47
CA SER A 193 -8.84 -7.82 5.07
C SER A 193 -7.62 -8.13 4.18
N THR A 194 -6.43 -8.34 4.78
CA THR A 194 -5.25 -8.82 4.06
C THR A 194 -5.37 -10.27 3.57
N ALA A 195 -6.43 -11.01 3.96
CA ALA A 195 -6.78 -12.27 3.34
C ALA A 195 -6.90 -12.18 1.81
N LEU A 196 -7.47 -11.08 1.31
CA LEU A 196 -7.61 -10.84 -0.13
C LEU A 196 -6.24 -10.79 -0.84
N PRO A 197 -5.29 -9.89 -0.48
CA PRO A 197 -3.98 -9.87 -1.11
C PRO A 197 -3.16 -11.15 -0.88
N ILE A 198 -3.34 -11.85 0.25
CA ILE A 198 -2.73 -13.19 0.45
C ILE A 198 -3.27 -14.18 -0.58
N LEU A 199 -4.59 -14.27 -0.75
CA LEU A 199 -5.22 -15.16 -1.72
C LEU A 199 -4.81 -14.80 -3.15
N CYS A 200 -4.86 -13.52 -3.52
CA CYS A 200 -4.43 -13.05 -4.83
C CYS A 200 -2.95 -13.33 -5.10
N MET A 201 -2.08 -13.25 -4.07
CA MET A 201 -0.67 -13.63 -4.19
C MET A 201 -0.52 -15.13 -4.47
N ILE A 202 -1.26 -15.99 -3.77
CA ILE A 202 -1.25 -17.44 -4.01
C ILE A 202 -1.75 -17.76 -5.42
N ILE A 203 -2.86 -17.15 -5.85
CA ILE A 203 -3.40 -17.31 -7.20
C ILE A 203 -2.36 -16.84 -8.23
N ALA A 204 -1.74 -15.68 -8.05
CA ALA A 204 -0.72 -15.17 -8.97
C ALA A 204 0.56 -16.03 -8.99
N TYR A 205 0.91 -16.67 -7.87
CA TYR A 205 2.03 -17.60 -7.77
C TYR A 205 1.82 -18.85 -8.65
N VAL A 206 0.59 -19.40 -8.62
CA VAL A 206 0.21 -20.60 -9.39
C VAL A 206 -0.18 -20.26 -10.83
N TYR A 207 -0.91 -19.17 -11.04
CA TYR A 207 -1.47 -18.75 -12.33
C TYR A 207 -0.71 -17.55 -12.90
N ARG A 208 0.19 -17.84 -13.85
CA ARG A 208 1.12 -16.86 -14.42
C ARG A 208 0.65 -16.22 -15.74
N ASN A 209 -0.57 -16.52 -16.20
CA ASN A 209 -1.09 -15.98 -17.45
C ASN A 209 -1.61 -14.54 -17.24
N THR A 210 -0.71 -13.56 -17.32
CA THR A 210 -1.02 -12.14 -17.16
C THR A 210 -2.09 -11.65 -18.15
N ARG A 211 -2.19 -12.23 -19.35
CA ARG A 211 -3.20 -11.84 -20.34
C ARG A 211 -4.61 -12.10 -19.81
N MET A 212 -4.83 -13.29 -19.27
CA MET A 212 -6.13 -13.66 -18.71
C MET A 212 -6.44 -12.88 -17.43
N VAL A 213 -5.43 -12.58 -16.60
CA VAL A 213 -5.60 -11.72 -15.42
C VAL A 213 -6.02 -10.30 -15.81
N MET A 214 -5.46 -9.73 -16.89
CA MET A 214 -5.90 -8.43 -17.42
C MET A 214 -7.32 -8.48 -18.02
N TYR A 215 -7.68 -9.57 -18.70
CA TYR A 215 -9.06 -9.75 -19.17
C TYR A 215 -10.06 -9.87 -18.02
N PHE A 216 -9.69 -10.56 -16.93
CA PHE A 216 -10.50 -10.61 -15.73
C PHE A 216 -10.72 -9.23 -15.12
N TRP A 217 -9.71 -8.36 -15.11
CA TRP A 217 -9.86 -6.97 -14.67
C TRP A 217 -10.74 -6.12 -15.60
N LEU A 218 -10.64 -6.30 -16.92
CA LEU A 218 -11.57 -5.62 -17.84
C LEU A 218 -13.01 -6.12 -17.63
N PHE A 219 -13.18 -7.42 -17.41
CA PHE A 219 -14.47 -8.02 -17.10
C PHE A 219 -15.05 -7.47 -15.79
N SER A 220 -14.22 -7.24 -14.75
CA SER A 220 -14.70 -6.69 -13.49
C SER A 220 -15.28 -5.28 -13.62
N ILE A 221 -14.76 -4.45 -14.55
CA ILE A 221 -15.35 -3.14 -14.87
C ILE A 221 -16.76 -3.31 -15.45
N VAL A 222 -16.93 -4.20 -16.42
CA VAL A 222 -18.22 -4.47 -17.06
C VAL A 222 -19.23 -4.98 -16.03
N VAL A 223 -18.82 -5.93 -15.19
CA VAL A 223 -19.65 -6.47 -14.11
C VAL A 223 -20.08 -5.37 -13.13
N SER A 224 -19.16 -4.50 -12.72
CA SER A 224 -19.45 -3.40 -11.80
C SER A 224 -20.48 -2.40 -12.37
N LEU A 225 -20.38 -2.11 -13.67
CA LEU A 225 -21.29 -1.19 -14.37
C LEU A 225 -22.69 -1.78 -14.57
N VAL A 226 -22.79 -3.06 -14.94
CA VAL A 226 -24.07 -3.71 -15.29
C VAL A 226 -24.77 -4.32 -14.09
N ALA A 227 -24.02 -4.90 -13.16
CA ALA A 227 -24.53 -5.75 -12.08
C ALA A 227 -24.11 -5.28 -10.68
N GLY A 228 -23.67 -4.02 -10.51
CA GLY A 228 -23.12 -3.51 -9.24
C GLY A 228 -23.96 -3.84 -8.00
N GLY A 229 -25.28 -3.62 -8.05
CA GLY A 229 -26.17 -3.96 -6.91
C GLY A 229 -26.31 -5.46 -6.64
N ILE A 230 -26.27 -6.31 -7.66
CA ILE A 230 -26.28 -7.77 -7.51
C ILE A 230 -24.97 -8.23 -6.86
N VAL A 231 -23.86 -7.65 -7.29
CA VAL A 231 -22.52 -7.95 -6.78
C VAL A 231 -22.40 -7.56 -5.30
N GLU A 232 -22.85 -6.35 -4.94
CA GLU A 232 -22.88 -5.90 -3.54
C GLU A 232 -23.72 -6.84 -2.66
N ASN A 233 -24.91 -7.22 -3.12
CA ASN A 233 -25.77 -8.17 -2.41
C ASN A 233 -25.15 -9.58 -2.30
N PHE A 234 -24.49 -10.07 -3.36
CA PHE A 234 -23.81 -11.36 -3.35
C PHE A 234 -22.69 -11.37 -2.31
N PHE A 235 -21.86 -10.33 -2.26
CA PHE A 235 -20.77 -10.25 -1.29
C PHE A 235 -21.26 -10.06 0.16
N SER A 236 -22.33 -9.29 0.37
CA SER A 236 -22.98 -9.20 1.68
C SER A 236 -23.56 -10.55 2.15
N GLY A 237 -24.12 -11.34 1.22
CA GLY A 237 -24.71 -12.64 1.51
C GLY A 237 -23.71 -13.75 1.83
N LEU A 238 -22.42 -13.57 1.48
CA LEU A 238 -21.38 -14.57 1.75
C LEU A 238 -20.88 -14.57 3.21
N GLY A 239 -21.27 -13.58 4.02
CA GLY A 239 -21.00 -13.57 5.46
C GLY A 239 -19.51 -13.57 5.84
N PHE A 240 -18.63 -13.05 4.98
CA PHE A 240 -17.18 -13.11 5.18
C PHE A 240 -16.67 -12.31 6.40
N ASP A 241 -17.31 -11.20 6.75
CA ASP A 241 -16.92 -10.33 7.87
C ASP A 241 -18.06 -9.32 8.19
N ASP A 242 -18.41 -9.16 9.47
CA ASP A 242 -19.36 -8.13 9.95
C ASP A 242 -18.91 -6.71 9.52
N ARG A 243 -17.60 -6.51 9.38
CA ARG A 243 -17.02 -5.24 8.93
C ARG A 243 -17.21 -4.99 7.44
N LEU A 244 -17.11 -6.04 6.60
CA LEU A 244 -17.42 -5.96 5.17
C LEU A 244 -18.89 -5.58 4.98
N ASN A 245 -19.78 -6.24 5.73
CA ASN A 245 -21.21 -5.92 5.75
C ASN A 245 -21.46 -4.48 6.23
N GLY A 246 -20.76 -4.04 7.28
CA GLY A 246 -20.79 -2.66 7.74
C GLY A 246 -20.39 -1.67 6.65
N TYR A 247 -19.32 -1.94 5.91
CA TYR A 247 -18.83 -1.07 4.83
C TYR A 247 -19.73 -1.03 3.59
N ILE A 248 -20.44 -2.12 3.28
CA ILE A 248 -21.38 -2.15 2.17
C ILE A 248 -22.69 -1.43 2.56
N ASN A 249 -23.16 -1.61 3.80
CA ASN A 249 -24.49 -1.14 4.23
C ASN A 249 -24.51 0.19 5.00
N SER A 250 -23.35 0.76 5.39
CA SER A 250 -23.33 2.05 6.07
C SER A 250 -23.32 3.21 5.06
N HIS A 251 -24.30 4.10 5.23
CA HIS A 251 -24.49 5.31 4.44
C HIS A 251 -24.10 6.60 5.21
N GLN A 252 -23.48 6.48 6.41
CA GLN A 252 -23.59 7.54 7.42
C GLN A 252 -22.29 8.04 8.07
N TYR A 253 -21.09 7.76 7.54
CA TYR A 253 -19.87 8.37 8.06
C TYR A 253 -19.02 9.03 6.98
N ASP A 254 -18.80 10.32 7.20
CA ASP A 254 -18.11 11.30 6.37
C ASP A 254 -16.58 11.09 6.47
N ASP A 255 -16.07 9.98 5.94
CA ASP A 255 -14.69 9.98 5.48
C ASP A 255 -14.63 10.99 4.32
N SER A 256 -13.68 11.93 4.32
CA SER A 256 -13.49 12.99 3.28
C SER A 256 -13.26 12.45 1.84
N PHE A 257 -13.39 11.14 1.66
CA PHE A 257 -13.30 10.40 0.40
C PHE A 257 -14.53 9.52 0.10
N SER A 258 -15.55 9.51 0.97
CA SER A 258 -16.81 8.82 0.78
C SER A 258 -17.59 9.54 -0.32
N SER A 259 -17.81 8.85 -1.43
CA SER A 259 -18.72 9.31 -2.48
C SER A 259 -19.40 8.07 -3.02
N THR A 260 -20.72 8.11 -3.06
CA THR A 260 -21.55 7.06 -3.63
C THR A 260 -21.50 7.17 -5.15
N GLY A 261 -21.20 6.08 -5.85
CA GLY A 261 -21.15 6.05 -7.32
C GLY A 261 -19.85 5.51 -7.89
N PHE A 262 -19.76 5.44 -9.22
CA PHE A 262 -18.59 4.86 -9.89
C PHE A 262 -17.42 5.85 -9.94
N ARG A 263 -16.29 5.50 -9.29
CA ARG A 263 -15.12 6.37 -9.10
C ARG A 263 -14.14 6.31 -10.27
N TRP A 264 -14.48 7.00 -11.36
CA TRP A 264 -13.65 7.07 -12.57
C TRP A 264 -12.24 7.63 -12.31
N ASP A 265 -12.12 8.61 -11.40
CA ASP A 265 -10.85 9.18 -10.95
C ASP A 265 -9.92 8.10 -10.37
N PHE A 266 -10.47 7.23 -9.52
CA PHE A 266 -9.73 6.16 -8.85
C PHE A 266 -9.49 4.94 -9.75
N LEU A 267 -10.37 4.69 -10.73
CA LEU A 267 -10.10 3.71 -11.78
C LEU A 267 -8.96 4.17 -12.69
N LEU A 268 -8.94 5.45 -13.08
CA LEU A 268 -7.86 6.04 -13.86
C LEU A 268 -6.53 6.02 -13.11
N TYR A 269 -6.54 6.30 -11.80
CA TYR A 269 -5.36 6.09 -10.97
C TYR A 269 -4.91 4.63 -11.05
N SER A 270 -5.82 3.68 -10.77
CA SER A 270 -5.52 2.24 -10.68
C SER A 270 -5.06 1.60 -11.99
N VAL A 271 -5.39 2.14 -13.15
CA VAL A 271 -4.98 1.53 -14.43
C VAL A 271 -3.49 1.76 -14.74
N MET A 272 -2.83 2.76 -14.15
CA MET A 272 -1.47 3.15 -14.53
C MET A 272 -0.43 2.02 -14.43
N PRO A 273 -0.37 1.20 -13.35
CA PRO A 273 0.56 0.08 -13.27
C PRO A 273 0.16 -1.07 -14.20
N ILE A 274 -1.14 -1.25 -14.45
CA ILE A 274 -1.66 -2.26 -15.39
C ILE A 274 -1.23 -1.90 -16.81
N TRP A 275 -1.35 -0.63 -17.19
CA TRP A 275 -0.95 -0.13 -18.49
C TRP A 275 0.56 -0.25 -18.70
N LEU A 276 1.37 0.13 -17.71
CA LEU A 276 2.82 -0.10 -17.75
C LEU A 276 3.14 -1.59 -17.88
N GLY A 277 2.45 -2.45 -17.13
CA GLY A 277 2.60 -3.89 -17.21
C GLY A 277 2.27 -4.46 -18.59
N TRP A 278 1.18 -3.99 -19.20
CA TRP A 278 0.81 -4.36 -20.57
C TRP A 278 1.90 -3.96 -21.56
N TYR A 279 2.43 -2.74 -21.43
CA TYR A 279 3.51 -2.25 -22.27
C TYR A 279 4.79 -3.10 -22.14
N VAL A 280 5.21 -3.40 -20.90
CA VAL A 280 6.42 -4.18 -20.63
C VAL A 280 6.29 -5.63 -21.10
N ILE A 281 5.17 -6.29 -20.78
CA ILE A 281 5.00 -7.73 -21.04
C ILE A 281 4.62 -8.00 -22.50
N PHE A 282 3.69 -7.24 -23.08
CA PHE A 282 3.17 -7.55 -24.43
C PHE A 282 3.84 -6.75 -25.53
N LYS A 283 4.11 -5.46 -25.32
CA LYS A 283 4.77 -4.62 -26.34
C LYS A 283 6.29 -4.81 -26.35
N LYS A 284 6.92 -4.84 -25.18
CA LYS A 284 8.37 -5.05 -25.05
C LYS A 284 8.78 -6.51 -24.95
N LYS A 285 7.83 -7.43 -24.70
CA LYS A 285 8.08 -8.87 -24.56
C LYS A 285 9.11 -9.20 -23.48
N ILE A 286 9.18 -8.38 -22.43
CA ILE A 286 10.08 -8.59 -21.29
C ILE A 286 9.29 -9.30 -20.20
N VAL A 287 9.75 -10.48 -19.82
CA VAL A 287 9.11 -11.32 -18.81
C VAL A 287 10.06 -11.51 -17.62
N SER A 288 9.59 -11.14 -16.42
CA SER A 288 10.25 -11.41 -15.15
C SER A 288 9.24 -12.05 -14.20
N GLN A 289 9.62 -13.15 -13.54
CA GLN A 289 8.73 -13.87 -12.63
C GLN A 289 8.32 -12.98 -11.44
N ASN A 290 9.27 -12.22 -10.88
CA ASN A 290 8.99 -11.26 -9.81
C ASN A 290 8.01 -10.18 -10.29
N TYR A 291 8.20 -9.66 -11.50
CA TYR A 291 7.30 -8.64 -12.03
C TYR A 291 5.90 -9.18 -12.31
N GLN A 292 5.79 -10.35 -12.92
CA GLN A 292 4.50 -11.00 -13.19
C GLN A 292 3.75 -11.31 -11.90
N LEU A 293 4.44 -11.79 -10.87
CA LEU A 293 3.82 -12.03 -9.57
C LEU A 293 3.27 -10.74 -8.96
N LEU A 294 4.10 -9.68 -8.88
CA LEU A 294 3.68 -8.38 -8.34
C LEU A 294 2.50 -7.81 -9.12
N LEU A 295 2.60 -7.79 -10.45
CA LEU A 295 1.59 -7.25 -11.34
C LEU A 295 0.27 -8.05 -11.28
N ASN A 296 0.33 -9.38 -11.35
CA ASN A 296 -0.87 -10.21 -11.33
C ASN A 296 -1.56 -10.13 -9.96
N THR A 297 -0.80 -10.13 -8.86
CA THR A 297 -1.36 -9.95 -7.50
C THR A 297 -2.09 -8.61 -7.42
N TYR A 298 -1.46 -7.52 -7.89
CA TYR A 298 -2.07 -6.21 -7.94
C TYR A 298 -3.35 -6.18 -8.78
N ILE A 299 -3.32 -6.72 -10.00
CA ILE A 299 -4.49 -6.72 -10.90
C ILE A 299 -5.65 -7.52 -10.29
N LEU A 300 -5.38 -8.67 -9.67
CA LEU A 300 -6.42 -9.49 -9.03
C LEU A 300 -7.06 -8.76 -7.84
N CYS A 301 -6.26 -8.17 -6.94
CA CYS A 301 -6.78 -7.35 -5.85
C CYS A 301 -7.58 -6.16 -6.39
N ASN A 302 -7.07 -5.51 -7.42
CA ASN A 302 -7.71 -4.33 -7.99
C ASN A 302 -9.02 -4.70 -8.71
N ALA A 303 -9.08 -5.84 -9.40
CA ALA A 303 -10.30 -6.34 -10.04
C ALA A 303 -11.41 -6.58 -9.00
N PHE A 304 -11.06 -7.14 -7.83
CA PHE A 304 -11.99 -7.28 -6.71
C PHE A 304 -12.53 -5.93 -6.23
N TRP A 305 -11.64 -4.96 -6.02
CA TRP A 305 -12.07 -3.59 -5.67
C TRP A 305 -12.98 -2.97 -6.74
N VAL A 306 -12.65 -3.11 -8.03
CA VAL A 306 -13.46 -2.56 -9.14
C VAL A 306 -14.89 -3.10 -9.08
N MET A 307 -15.07 -4.38 -8.75
CA MET A 307 -16.41 -4.97 -8.59
C MET A 307 -17.23 -4.30 -7.46
N LEU A 308 -16.56 -3.79 -6.43
CA LEU A 308 -17.15 -3.12 -5.26
C LEU A 308 -16.99 -1.59 -5.27
N ILE A 309 -16.61 -0.98 -6.41
CA ILE A 309 -16.21 0.42 -6.49
C ILE A 309 -17.32 1.42 -6.08
N ARG A 310 -18.59 1.01 -6.16
CA ARG A 310 -19.77 1.83 -5.86
C ARG A 310 -20.11 1.91 -4.37
N SER A 311 -19.54 1.01 -3.56
CA SER A 311 -19.75 0.96 -2.11
C SER A 311 -19.21 2.23 -1.42
N SER A 312 -19.93 2.68 -0.38
CA SER A 312 -19.62 3.89 0.41
C SER A 312 -18.18 3.93 0.96
N PHE A 313 -17.59 2.77 1.25
CA PHE A 313 -16.22 2.63 1.77
C PHE A 313 -15.27 1.99 0.76
N SER A 314 -15.53 2.13 -0.55
CA SER A 314 -14.73 1.54 -1.62
C SER A 314 -13.22 1.82 -1.49
N ASN A 315 -12.83 2.95 -0.92
CA ASN A 315 -11.42 3.31 -0.71
C ASN A 315 -10.70 2.35 0.24
N ARG A 316 -11.37 1.84 1.28
CA ARG A 316 -10.79 0.87 2.21
C ARG A 316 -10.52 -0.48 1.52
N PHE A 317 -11.29 -0.81 0.48
CA PHE A 317 -11.01 -1.94 -0.41
C PHE A 317 -9.94 -1.63 -1.45
N ALA A 318 -9.93 -0.41 -2.02
CA ALA A 318 -8.92 0.03 -2.99
C ALA A 318 -7.50 -0.11 -2.42
N TYR A 319 -7.37 0.19 -1.13
CA TYR A 319 -6.16 0.09 -0.35
C TYR A 319 -5.49 -1.30 -0.48
N LEU A 320 -6.28 -2.38 -0.50
CA LEU A 320 -5.78 -3.76 -0.65
C LEU A 320 -5.13 -4.06 -2.02
N SER A 321 -5.18 -3.13 -2.96
CA SER A 321 -4.37 -3.15 -4.18
C SER A 321 -3.35 -2.00 -4.20
N TRP A 322 -3.73 -0.81 -3.73
CA TRP A 322 -2.92 0.40 -3.83
C TRP A 322 -1.63 0.37 -3.02
N PHE A 323 -1.52 -0.47 -1.99
CA PHE A 323 -0.26 -0.63 -1.27
C PHE A 323 0.85 -1.24 -2.16
N MET A 324 0.50 -2.04 -3.17
CA MET A 324 1.44 -2.63 -4.14
C MET A 324 1.73 -1.71 -5.32
N TYR A 325 0.80 -0.82 -5.65
CA TYR A 325 0.87 0.13 -6.77
C TYR A 325 2.26 0.72 -7.00
N PRO A 326 2.91 1.38 -6.01
CA PRO A 326 4.19 2.05 -6.24
C PRO A 326 5.30 1.07 -6.62
N LEU A 327 5.27 -0.15 -6.08
CA LEU A 327 6.28 -1.16 -6.35
C LEU A 327 6.04 -1.84 -7.71
N VAL A 328 4.78 -2.01 -8.12
CA VAL A 328 4.42 -2.48 -9.48
C VAL A 328 4.87 -1.47 -10.53
N LEU A 329 4.84 -0.17 -10.24
CA LEU A 329 5.47 0.84 -11.11
C LEU A 329 6.99 0.80 -11.04
N ALA A 330 7.58 0.83 -9.85
CA ALA A 330 9.01 0.99 -9.67
C ALA A 330 9.83 -0.20 -10.19
N TYR A 331 9.35 -1.43 -9.94
CA TYR A 331 10.07 -2.67 -10.29
C TYR A 331 10.52 -2.71 -11.75
N PRO A 332 9.64 -2.64 -12.76
CA PRO A 332 10.04 -2.75 -14.16
C PRO A 332 10.94 -1.57 -14.57
N LEU A 333 10.69 -0.36 -14.08
CA LEU A 333 11.46 0.85 -14.41
C LEU A 333 12.92 0.76 -13.91
N LEU A 334 13.14 0.09 -12.79
CA LEU A 334 14.43 0.06 -12.10
C LEU A 334 15.20 -1.26 -12.23
N THR A 335 14.57 -2.30 -12.80
CA THR A 335 15.19 -3.63 -12.93
C THR A 335 15.17 -4.20 -14.35
N LEU A 336 14.26 -3.76 -15.23
CA LEU A 336 14.08 -4.33 -16.56
C LEU A 336 14.57 -3.36 -17.65
N PRO A 337 15.18 -3.85 -18.74
CA PRO A 337 15.69 -3.00 -19.82
C PRO A 337 14.59 -2.60 -20.82
N ILE A 338 13.77 -1.61 -20.48
CA ILE A 338 12.57 -1.23 -21.27
C ILE A 338 12.88 -0.22 -22.40
N TRP A 339 13.70 0.80 -22.10
CA TRP A 339 13.99 1.92 -23.02
C TRP A 339 15.47 2.32 -23.03
N LYS A 340 15.96 2.88 -24.14
CA LYS A 340 17.33 3.44 -24.21
C LYS A 340 17.52 4.62 -23.25
N ASP A 341 16.50 5.49 -23.14
CA ASP A 341 16.42 6.67 -22.28
C ASP A 341 15.76 6.37 -20.92
N GLN A 342 16.01 5.19 -20.35
CA GLN A 342 15.29 4.67 -19.18
C GLN A 342 15.36 5.57 -17.95
N GLY A 343 16.52 6.17 -17.66
CA GLY A 343 16.68 7.10 -16.54
C GLY A 343 15.67 8.25 -16.64
N LYS A 344 15.69 8.98 -17.76
CA LYS A 344 14.76 10.11 -18.01
C LYS A 344 13.31 9.70 -17.83
N LYS A 345 12.87 8.60 -18.46
CA LYS A 345 11.48 8.11 -18.34
C LYS A 345 11.12 7.70 -16.91
N THR A 346 12.03 7.06 -16.19
CA THR A 346 11.83 6.69 -14.78
C THR A 346 11.64 7.93 -13.92
N GLY A 347 12.47 8.97 -14.12
CA GLY A 347 12.32 10.25 -13.43
C GLY A 347 10.99 10.93 -13.71
N MET A 348 10.58 10.96 -14.99
CA MET A 348 9.27 11.54 -15.39
C MET A 348 8.09 10.77 -14.78
N ILE A 349 8.13 9.44 -14.75
CA ILE A 349 7.06 8.62 -14.16
C ILE A 349 7.01 8.80 -12.63
N LEU A 350 8.18 8.88 -11.97
CA LEU A 350 8.26 9.20 -10.53
C LEU A 350 7.62 10.57 -10.25
N MET A 351 7.95 11.59 -11.05
CA MET A 351 7.37 12.91 -10.90
C MET A 351 5.86 12.91 -11.13
N ALA A 352 5.37 12.26 -12.19
CA ALA A 352 3.93 12.16 -12.45
C ALA A 352 3.18 11.47 -11.29
N HIS A 353 3.77 10.40 -10.73
CA HIS A 353 3.24 9.68 -9.57
C HIS A 353 3.12 10.57 -8.32
N VAL A 354 4.17 11.32 -8.00
CA VAL A 354 4.19 12.21 -6.83
C VAL A 354 3.33 13.45 -7.05
N LEU A 355 3.33 14.01 -8.26
CA LEU A 355 2.48 15.15 -8.63
C LEU A 355 1.00 14.81 -8.60
N PHE A 356 0.62 13.57 -8.94
CA PHE A 356 -0.75 13.11 -8.74
C PHE A 356 -1.12 13.20 -7.25
N THR A 357 -0.30 12.65 -6.35
CA THR A 357 -0.54 12.73 -4.90
C THR A 357 -0.61 14.17 -4.40
N TYR A 358 0.29 15.03 -4.88
CA TYR A 358 0.32 16.45 -4.54
C TYR A 358 -0.93 17.20 -5.02
N PHE A 359 -1.34 16.99 -6.28
CA PHE A 359 -2.53 17.59 -6.87
C PHE A 359 -3.80 17.14 -6.16
N MET A 360 -3.92 15.85 -5.87
CA MET A 360 -5.04 15.31 -5.10
C MET A 360 -5.12 15.89 -3.69
N TRP A 361 -3.98 16.24 -3.08
CA TRP A 361 -3.96 16.97 -1.83
C TRP A 361 -4.46 18.41 -1.99
N LEU A 362 -3.99 19.15 -3.00
CA LEU A 362 -4.40 20.55 -3.22
C LEU A 362 -5.90 20.73 -3.52
N ILE A 363 -6.55 19.74 -4.12
CA ILE A 363 -7.99 19.83 -4.40
C ILE A 363 -8.83 19.49 -3.16
N LYS A 364 -8.26 18.78 -2.18
CA LYS A 364 -8.99 18.20 -1.05
C LYS A 364 -8.66 18.83 0.30
N GLY A 365 -7.47 19.39 0.45
CA GLY A 365 -7.08 20.23 1.58
C GLY A 365 -7.42 21.67 1.31
#